data_AF-A0A452GFF0-F1
#
_entry.id   AF-A0A452GFF0-F1
#
_cell.length_a   1.000
_cell.length_b   1.000
_cell.length_c   1.000
_cell.angle_alpha   90.00
_cell.angle_beta   90.00
_cell.angle_gamma   90.00
#
_symmetry.space_group_name_H-M   'P 1'
#
loop_
_entity.id
_entity.type
_entity.pdbx_description
1 polymer ?
#
loop_
_entity_poly.entity_id
_entity_poly.type
_entity_poly.pdbx_seq_one_letter_code
_entity_poly.pdbx_strand_id
1 'polypeptide(L)'
;MQGTAFSRMEWKSINLMKKLAQIQTDIIFLSKCKRMDIIPNGLKVKNPLLSTYYTDHSERLCHTLSKKLRNHLISILYSKQENIKKELSNLETLINNQTSIQTDFTRIRQEIYITHFTSLQRKKDCKLSKLLPATWGHNSGTPNPPSNIVNLSNYTLSPEEKSVLSRGLSFCPATPTNMIQFCGDLEAYFRRLRLKEYFQDNTEQCTDTRVPSHQQHKKKNSTWTPPEGRNDSLDLYIECFRRRAQAEIVEQQHRLPHNLSRAERNAIHSLRNHPDIIIKEADKGGAVVIMNRSDYQKEAARQLSNTKFYRPLPSDPTEEYTKKLQHLLRTLPTLTPEEINIPLEPRPGLFYLLPKIHKPGNPGRPIISGIGTLTEGLSGYMDSLLRPYATSTPSYLRDTTDFLRKLQCIGDLPENTILATMDVEALYTNIPHTDGIQAVRNTIPDDATAQLAAELCAF
;
A
#
# COMPACT_ATOMS: atom_id res chain seq x y z
N MET A 1 13.86 -25.07 -34.62
CA MET A 1 13.33 -26.22 -33.87
C MET A 1 11.82 -26.19 -33.98
N GLN A 2 11.22 -27.23 -34.56
CA GLN A 2 9.78 -27.34 -34.78
C GLN A 2 9.03 -27.19 -33.44
N GLY A 3 8.04 -26.28 -33.40
CA GLY A 3 7.18 -26.10 -32.24
C GLY A 3 6.38 -27.36 -31.97
N THR A 4 6.70 -28.07 -30.88
CA THR A 4 5.92 -29.22 -30.43
C THR A 4 4.60 -28.72 -29.87
N ALA A 5 3.54 -28.75 -30.67
CA ALA A 5 2.19 -28.48 -30.21
C ALA A 5 1.74 -29.59 -29.25
N PHE A 6 1.81 -29.34 -27.94
CA PHE A 6 1.31 -30.28 -26.94
C PHE A 6 -0.20 -30.45 -27.07
N SER A 7 -0.65 -31.70 -27.08
CA SER A 7 -2.04 -32.07 -26.98
C SER A 7 -2.68 -31.59 -25.67
N ARG A 8 -4.02 -31.54 -25.66
CA ARG A 8 -4.81 -31.21 -24.47
C ARG A 8 -4.50 -32.11 -23.26
N MET A 9 -4.17 -33.39 -23.51
CA MET A 9 -3.82 -34.35 -22.46
C MET A 9 -2.42 -34.13 -21.90
N GLU A 10 -1.46 -33.77 -22.75
CA GLU A 10 -0.10 -33.40 -22.35
C GLU A 10 -0.10 -32.13 -21.49
N TRP A 11 -0.88 -31.12 -21.85
CA TRP A 11 -1.10 -29.93 -21.02
C TRP A 11 -1.75 -30.25 -19.67
N LYS A 12 -2.73 -31.16 -19.65
CA LYS A 12 -3.34 -31.63 -18.41
C LYS A 12 -2.31 -32.31 -17.50
N SER A 13 -1.43 -33.15 -18.07
CA SER A 13 -0.33 -33.81 -17.36
C SER A 13 0.68 -32.80 -16.78
N ILE A 14 1.11 -31.81 -17.56
CA ILE A 14 2.01 -30.73 -17.10
C ILE A 14 1.40 -29.95 -15.92
N ASN A 15 0.11 -29.60 -16.01
CA ASN A 15 -0.57 -28.86 -14.94
C ASN A 15 -0.71 -29.69 -13.65
N LEU A 16 -0.97 -30.99 -13.76
CA LEU A 16 -0.99 -31.88 -12.60
C LEU A 16 0.40 -32.03 -11.97
N MET A 17 1.47 -32.08 -12.76
CA MET A 17 2.85 -32.10 -12.26
C MET A 17 3.21 -30.81 -11.48
N LYS A 18 2.79 -29.63 -11.97
CA LYS A 18 2.96 -28.36 -11.24
C LYS A 18 2.20 -28.36 -9.90
N LYS A 19 0.96 -28.87 -9.89
CA LYS A 19 0.16 -29.03 -8.66
C LYS A 19 0.81 -30.03 -7.69
N LEU A 20 1.36 -31.13 -8.20
CA LEU A 20 2.08 -32.13 -7.41
C LEU A 20 3.31 -31.51 -6.74
N ALA A 21 4.12 -30.74 -7.48
CA ALA A 21 5.26 -30.02 -6.94
C ALA A 21 4.85 -29.04 -5.82
N GLN A 22 3.75 -28.32 -5.98
CA GLN A 22 3.21 -27.43 -4.94
C GLN A 22 2.84 -28.21 -3.67
N ILE A 23 2.07 -29.30 -3.79
CA ILE A 23 1.66 -30.10 -2.64
C ILE A 23 2.86 -30.74 -1.93
N GLN A 24 3.84 -31.26 -2.67
CA GLN A 24 5.04 -31.86 -2.06
C GLN A 24 5.88 -30.83 -1.31
N THR A 25 6.08 -29.64 -1.87
CA THR A 25 6.81 -28.57 -1.16
C THR A 25 6.05 -28.07 0.07
N ASP A 26 4.72 -28.04 0.03
CA ASP A 26 3.87 -27.75 1.20
C ASP A 26 3.98 -28.82 2.30
N ILE A 27 3.95 -30.10 1.92
CA ILE A 27 4.16 -31.23 2.85
C ILE A 27 5.53 -31.14 3.50
N ILE A 28 6.60 -30.92 2.72
CA ILE A 28 7.97 -30.79 3.24
C ILE A 28 8.04 -29.63 4.23
N PHE A 29 7.51 -28.47 3.86
CA PHE A 29 7.50 -27.29 4.72
C PHE A 29 6.76 -27.53 6.06
N LEU A 30 5.54 -28.05 6.00
CA LEU A 30 4.72 -28.28 7.19
C LEU A 30 5.28 -29.41 8.07
N SER A 31 5.87 -30.45 7.48
CA SER A 31 6.56 -31.52 8.20
C SER A 31 7.82 -31.01 8.90
N LYS A 32 8.60 -30.11 8.28
CA LYS A 32 9.72 -29.41 8.95
C LYS A 32 9.19 -28.58 10.12
N CYS A 33 8.13 -27.79 9.93
CA CYS A 33 7.49 -27.03 11.01
C CYS A 33 7.01 -27.94 12.15
N LYS A 34 6.46 -29.12 11.84
CA LYS A 34 6.04 -30.11 12.85
C LYS A 34 7.21 -30.63 13.67
N ARG A 35 8.31 -31.02 13.02
CA ARG A 35 9.53 -31.51 13.69
C ARG A 35 10.17 -30.46 14.61
N MET A 36 10.15 -29.20 14.18
CA MET A 36 10.78 -28.09 14.92
C MET A 36 9.82 -27.44 15.93
N ASP A 37 8.62 -28.01 16.11
CA ASP A 37 7.52 -27.47 16.92
C ASP A 37 7.11 -26.02 16.61
N ILE A 38 7.23 -25.61 15.34
CA ILE A 38 6.90 -24.27 14.86
C ILE A 38 5.50 -24.24 14.25
N ILE A 39 4.77 -23.16 14.49
CA ILE A 39 3.44 -22.91 13.91
C ILE A 39 3.55 -21.77 12.88
N PRO A 40 3.32 -22.04 11.58
CA PRO A 40 3.29 -20.99 10.56
C PRO A 40 2.24 -19.93 10.89
N ASN A 41 2.54 -18.65 10.60
CA ASN A 41 1.64 -17.54 10.93
C ASN A 41 0.22 -17.68 10.34
N GLY A 42 0.07 -18.30 9.17
CA GLY A 42 -1.24 -18.55 8.55
C GLY A 42 -2.07 -19.66 9.22
N LEU A 43 -1.49 -20.38 10.19
CA LEU A 43 -2.16 -21.43 10.97
C LEU A 43 -2.22 -21.11 12.46
N LYS A 44 -1.75 -19.92 12.87
CA LYS A 44 -1.88 -19.44 14.25
C LYS A 44 -3.31 -18.98 14.49
N VAL A 45 -4.00 -19.66 15.40
CA VAL A 45 -5.27 -19.22 15.96
C VAL A 45 -4.99 -18.10 16.95
N LYS A 46 -5.56 -16.92 16.71
CA LYS A 46 -5.46 -15.78 17.63
C LYS A 46 -6.37 -16.02 18.84
N ASN A 47 -5.90 -15.65 20.02
CA ASN A 47 -6.68 -15.74 21.23
C ASN A 47 -7.82 -14.69 21.22
N PRO A 48 -9.09 -15.11 21.22
CA PRO A 48 -10.23 -14.19 21.17
C PRO A 48 -10.43 -13.42 22.49
N LEU A 49 -9.87 -13.92 23.60
CA LEU A 49 -9.95 -13.29 24.92
C LEU A 49 -8.78 -12.33 25.19
N LEU A 50 -7.89 -12.13 24.22
CA LEU A 50 -6.67 -11.33 24.38
C LEU A 50 -6.95 -9.90 24.86
N SER A 51 -8.07 -9.30 24.45
CA SER A 51 -8.44 -7.92 24.77
C SER A 51 -9.41 -7.78 25.95
N THR A 52 -9.96 -8.88 26.48
CA THR A 52 -11.02 -8.84 27.51
C THR A 52 -10.61 -9.55 28.78
N TYR A 53 -10.31 -10.85 28.72
CA TYR A 53 -10.05 -11.71 29.88
C TYR A 53 -8.86 -12.66 29.60
N TYR A 54 -7.69 -12.10 29.28
CA TYR A 54 -6.51 -12.90 28.98
C TYR A 54 -6.13 -13.82 30.16
N THR A 55 -5.88 -15.10 29.86
CA THR A 55 -5.28 -16.06 30.79
C THR A 55 -4.27 -16.96 30.07
N ASP A 56 -3.25 -17.44 30.77
CA ASP A 56 -2.27 -18.39 30.21
C ASP A 56 -2.90 -19.72 29.77
N HIS A 57 -4.07 -20.07 30.33
CA HIS A 57 -4.84 -21.22 29.87
C HIS A 57 -5.46 -20.98 28.48
N SER A 58 -6.07 -19.81 28.27
CA SER A 58 -6.65 -19.44 26.97
C SER A 58 -5.61 -19.42 25.83
N GLU A 59 -4.40 -18.94 26.11
CA GLU A 59 -3.31 -18.92 25.12
C GLU A 59 -2.81 -20.34 24.77
N ARG A 60 -2.67 -21.21 25.80
CA ARG A 60 -2.29 -22.62 25.61
C ARG A 60 -3.32 -23.39 24.78
N LEU A 61 -4.62 -23.11 24.93
CA LEU A 61 -5.68 -23.69 24.12
C LEU A 61 -5.53 -23.29 22.64
N CYS A 62 -5.36 -22.00 22.35
CA CYS A 62 -5.16 -21.50 20.98
C CYS A 62 -3.89 -22.08 20.33
N HIS A 63 -2.81 -22.19 21.10
CA HIS A 63 -1.56 -22.82 20.64
C HIS A 63 -1.75 -24.31 20.30
N THR A 64 -2.46 -25.05 21.16
CA THR A 64 -2.78 -26.47 20.94
C THR A 64 -3.64 -26.68 19.70
N LEU A 65 -4.67 -25.85 19.52
CA LEU A 65 -5.54 -25.89 18.34
C LEU A 65 -4.75 -25.62 17.06
N SER A 66 -3.85 -24.64 17.09
CA SER A 66 -2.97 -24.31 15.96
C SER A 66 -2.07 -25.50 15.55
N LYS A 67 -1.55 -26.27 16.51
CA LYS A 67 -0.81 -27.52 16.23
C LYS A 67 -1.69 -28.60 15.60
N LYS A 68 -2.92 -28.77 16.10
CA LYS A 68 -3.89 -29.73 15.54
C LYS A 68 -4.27 -29.38 14.10
N LEU A 69 -4.51 -28.11 13.80
CA LEU A 69 -4.79 -27.63 12.44
C LEU A 69 -3.63 -27.90 11.48
N ARG A 70 -2.38 -27.61 11.89
CA ARG A 70 -1.18 -27.96 11.11
C ARG A 70 -1.12 -29.45 10.79
N ASN A 71 -1.34 -30.31 11.78
CA ASN A 71 -1.28 -31.77 11.60
C ASN A 71 -2.40 -32.29 10.69
N HIS A 72 -3.62 -31.76 10.84
CA HIS A 72 -4.74 -32.10 9.97
C HIS A 72 -4.49 -31.68 8.51
N LEU A 73 -3.93 -30.48 8.31
CA LEU A 73 -3.57 -30.00 6.97
C LEU A 73 -2.51 -30.89 6.30
N ILE A 74 -1.50 -31.36 7.05
CA ILE A 74 -0.52 -32.33 6.53
C ILE A 74 -1.23 -33.60 6.03
N SER A 75 -2.18 -34.14 6.80
CA SER A 75 -2.96 -35.32 6.40
C SER A 75 -3.76 -35.10 5.11
N ILE A 76 -4.46 -33.96 5.00
CA ILE A 76 -5.20 -33.57 3.78
C ILE A 76 -4.25 -33.50 2.58
N LEU A 77 -3.06 -32.92 2.76
CA LEU A 77 -2.10 -32.77 1.67
C LEU A 77 -1.56 -34.12 1.18
N TYR A 78 -1.30 -35.08 2.08
CA TYR A 78 -0.93 -36.44 1.67
C TYR A 78 -2.05 -37.13 0.88
N SER A 79 -3.30 -37.03 1.31
CA SER A 79 -4.45 -37.58 0.56
C SER A 79 -4.59 -36.92 -0.82
N LYS A 80 -4.42 -35.60 -0.93
CA LYS A 80 -4.42 -34.88 -2.22
C LYS A 80 -3.25 -35.31 -3.12
N GLN A 81 -2.08 -35.56 -2.54
CA GLN A 81 -0.91 -36.04 -3.29
C GLN A 81 -1.19 -37.40 -3.93
N GLU A 82 -1.82 -38.32 -3.20
CA GLU A 82 -2.19 -39.64 -3.72
C GLU A 82 -3.19 -39.54 -4.87
N ASN A 83 -4.21 -38.69 -4.74
CA ASN A 83 -5.21 -38.50 -5.80
C ASN A 83 -4.59 -37.95 -7.09
N ILE A 84 -3.68 -36.96 -6.98
CA ILE A 84 -2.98 -36.42 -8.15
C ILE A 84 -2.04 -37.46 -8.77
N LYS A 85 -1.35 -38.27 -7.96
CA LYS A 85 -0.52 -39.37 -8.47
C LYS A 85 -1.35 -40.42 -9.22
N LYS A 86 -2.54 -40.78 -8.72
CA LYS A 86 -3.47 -41.67 -9.42
C LYS A 86 -3.94 -41.07 -10.74
N GLU A 87 -4.31 -39.79 -10.75
CA GLU A 87 -4.74 -39.11 -11.99
C GLU A 87 -3.60 -39.00 -13.01
N LEU A 88 -2.36 -38.77 -12.56
CA LEU A 88 -1.18 -38.76 -13.42
C LEU A 88 -0.89 -40.14 -14.02
N SER A 89 -0.97 -41.21 -13.22
CA SER A 89 -0.80 -42.59 -13.71
C SER A 89 -1.83 -42.94 -14.78
N ASN A 90 -3.10 -42.57 -14.57
CA ASN A 90 -4.17 -42.78 -15.55
C ASN A 90 -3.97 -41.97 -16.84
N LEU A 91 -3.40 -40.76 -16.75
CA LEU A 91 -3.07 -39.96 -17.93
C LEU A 91 -1.84 -40.49 -18.66
N GLU A 92 -0.86 -41.03 -17.94
CA GLU A 92 0.32 -41.66 -18.53
C GLU A 92 -0.06 -42.88 -19.35
N THR A 93 -0.96 -43.75 -18.86
CA THR A 93 -1.43 -44.90 -19.65
C THR A 93 -2.16 -44.47 -20.92
N LEU A 94 -2.97 -43.41 -20.85
CA LEU A 94 -3.67 -42.85 -22.02
C LEU A 94 -2.72 -42.23 -23.05
N ILE A 95 -1.71 -41.47 -22.60
CA ILE A 95 -0.72 -40.83 -23.47
C ILE A 95 0.20 -41.89 -24.12
N ASN A 96 0.58 -42.93 -23.37
CA ASN A 96 1.44 -44.01 -23.86
C ASN A 96 0.76 -44.87 -24.93
N ASN A 97 -0.57 -44.96 -24.92
CA ASN A 97 -1.34 -45.72 -25.90
C ASN A 97 -1.54 -44.99 -27.25
N GLN A 98 -1.19 -43.70 -27.36
CA GLN A 98 -1.53 -42.86 -28.52
C GLN A 98 -0.33 -42.40 -29.37
N THR A 99 0.92 -42.58 -28.94
CA THR A 99 2.04 -41.85 -29.58
C THR A 99 3.37 -42.61 -29.56
N SER A 100 4.03 -42.74 -30.73
CA SER A 100 5.36 -43.36 -30.93
C SER A 100 6.56 -42.42 -30.67
N ILE A 101 6.34 -41.15 -30.29
CA ILE A 101 7.40 -40.15 -30.04
C ILE A 101 7.32 -39.71 -28.57
N GLN A 102 7.89 -40.52 -27.67
CA GLN A 102 7.55 -40.51 -26.23
C GLN A 102 8.66 -39.94 -25.32
N THR A 103 9.89 -39.84 -25.84
CA THR A 103 11.09 -39.50 -25.05
C THR A 103 11.21 -38.00 -24.77
N ASP A 104 10.86 -37.13 -25.73
CA ASP A 104 10.98 -35.68 -25.55
C ASP A 104 9.93 -35.09 -24.61
N PHE A 105 8.66 -35.53 -24.69
CA PHE A 105 7.61 -35.05 -23.79
C PHE A 105 7.88 -35.43 -22.33
N THR A 106 8.32 -36.67 -22.09
CA THR A 106 8.66 -37.15 -20.74
C THR A 106 9.78 -36.32 -20.13
N ARG A 107 10.82 -36.00 -20.91
CA ARG A 107 11.94 -35.14 -20.49
C ARG A 107 11.47 -33.72 -20.16
N ILE A 108 10.72 -33.08 -21.05
CA ILE A 108 10.20 -31.72 -20.84
C ILE A 108 9.31 -31.65 -19.59
N ARG A 109 8.43 -32.64 -19.42
CA ARG A 109 7.54 -32.74 -18.25
C ARG A 109 8.33 -32.86 -16.93
N GLN A 110 9.40 -33.66 -16.92
CA GLN A 110 10.28 -33.80 -15.76
C GLN A 110 11.07 -32.51 -15.48
N GLU A 111 11.61 -31.85 -16.51
CA GLU A 111 12.32 -30.57 -16.38
C GLU A 111 11.42 -29.46 -15.80
N ILE A 112 10.15 -29.38 -16.25
CA ILE A 112 9.16 -28.44 -15.71
C ILE A 112 8.89 -28.72 -14.23
N TYR A 113 8.70 -29.99 -13.87
CA TYR A 113 8.48 -30.38 -12.48
C TYR A 113 9.66 -30.00 -11.60
N ILE A 114 10.89 -30.34 -12.00
CA ILE A 114 12.12 -30.05 -11.24
C ILE A 114 12.28 -28.54 -11.05
N THR A 115 12.16 -27.77 -12.14
CA THR A 115 12.31 -26.31 -12.10
C THR A 115 11.28 -25.67 -11.17
N HIS A 116 10.02 -26.08 -11.29
CA HIS A 116 8.94 -25.56 -10.45
C HIS A 116 9.11 -25.98 -8.98
N PHE A 117 9.48 -27.23 -8.73
CA PHE A 117 9.73 -27.76 -7.39
C PHE A 117 10.88 -27.00 -6.71
N THR A 118 12.03 -26.83 -7.38
CA THR A 118 13.19 -26.12 -6.82
C THR A 118 12.87 -24.65 -6.52
N SER A 119 12.15 -23.96 -7.41
CA SER A 119 11.71 -22.57 -7.18
C SER A 119 10.80 -22.45 -5.96
N LEU A 120 9.80 -23.35 -5.83
CA LEU A 120 8.90 -23.37 -4.69
C LEU A 120 9.62 -23.74 -3.39
N GLN A 121 10.50 -24.74 -3.43
CA GLN A 121 11.27 -25.21 -2.28
C GLN A 121 12.13 -24.08 -1.70
N ARG A 122 12.82 -23.29 -2.55
CA ARG A 122 13.56 -22.10 -2.12
C ARG A 122 12.67 -21.08 -1.40
N LYS A 123 11.46 -20.83 -1.91
CA LYS A 123 10.48 -19.93 -1.26
C LYS A 123 10.03 -20.46 0.11
N LYS A 124 9.82 -21.78 0.23
CA LYS A 124 9.43 -22.43 1.50
C LYS A 124 10.56 -22.43 2.52
N ASP A 125 11.80 -22.66 2.10
CA ASP A 125 12.96 -22.63 2.98
C ASP A 125 13.22 -21.20 3.49
N CYS A 126 13.07 -20.18 2.64
CA CYS A 126 13.10 -18.77 3.07
C CYS A 126 11.94 -18.42 4.02
N LYS A 127 10.75 -19.02 3.83
CA LYS A 127 9.63 -18.85 4.76
C LYS A 127 9.90 -19.52 6.11
N LEU A 128 10.55 -20.68 6.11
CA LEU A 128 10.91 -21.41 7.33
C LEU A 128 12.02 -20.70 8.11
N SER A 129 13.03 -20.15 7.44
CA SER A 129 14.10 -19.39 8.11
C SER A 129 13.57 -18.17 8.86
N LYS A 130 12.55 -17.50 8.31
CA LYS A 130 11.84 -16.39 8.98
C LYS A 130 11.00 -16.81 10.19
N LEU A 131 10.70 -18.10 10.35
CA LEU A 131 9.91 -18.63 11.47
C LEU A 131 10.77 -19.20 12.59
N LEU A 132 12.07 -19.38 12.36
CA LEU A 132 13.00 -19.87 13.38
C LEU A 132 13.40 -18.75 14.34
N PRO A 133 13.34 -18.97 15.67
CA PRO A 133 13.95 -18.07 16.63
C PRO A 133 15.46 -17.97 16.37
N ALA A 134 16.02 -16.77 16.48
CA ALA A 134 17.43 -16.49 16.23
C ALA A 134 18.35 -17.03 17.34
N THR A 135 18.36 -18.34 17.60
CA THR A 135 19.30 -19.01 18.50
C THR A 135 19.41 -20.50 18.18
N TRP A 136 20.46 -20.90 17.46
CA TRP A 136 21.23 -22.15 17.62
C TRP A 136 22.30 -22.23 16.53
N GLY A 137 23.26 -21.33 16.69
CA GLY A 137 24.48 -21.26 15.91
C GLY A 137 25.39 -20.28 16.62
N HIS A 138 26.09 -20.75 17.66
CA HIS A 138 27.34 -20.13 18.07
C HIS A 138 28.28 -20.20 16.85
N ASN A 139 28.37 -19.10 16.12
CA ASN A 139 29.53 -18.75 15.34
C ASN A 139 29.78 -17.26 15.58
N SER A 140 30.93 -17.00 16.17
CA SER A 140 31.57 -15.70 16.28
C SER A 140 31.60 -15.02 14.91
N GLY A 141 30.70 -14.07 14.73
CA GLY A 141 30.55 -13.26 13.54
C GLY A 141 29.28 -12.46 13.71
N THR A 142 29.44 -11.17 14.04
CA THR A 142 28.38 -10.18 14.23
C THR A 142 27.12 -10.46 13.40
N PRO A 143 25.94 -10.70 14.01
CA PRO A 143 24.72 -10.85 13.25
C PRO A 143 24.33 -9.46 12.74
N ASN A 144 24.61 -9.17 11.47
CA ASN A 144 23.90 -8.10 10.78
C ASN A 144 22.47 -8.59 10.54
N PRO A 145 21.44 -8.06 11.22
CA PRO A 145 20.07 -8.29 10.81
C PRO A 145 19.89 -7.76 9.39
N PRO A 146 18.96 -8.29 8.56
CA PRO A 146 18.66 -7.71 7.26
C PRO A 146 18.07 -6.34 7.52
N SER A 147 18.92 -5.31 7.48
CA SER A 147 18.53 -3.99 7.93
C SER A 147 17.68 -3.38 6.83
N ASN A 148 16.38 -3.27 7.09
CA ASN A 148 15.56 -2.23 6.46
C ASN A 148 16.12 -0.82 6.75
N ILE A 149 17.17 -0.70 7.56
CA ILE A 149 17.94 0.51 7.84
C ILE A 149 19.14 0.57 6.89
N VAL A 150 19.27 1.67 6.15
CA VAL A 150 20.46 2.02 5.37
C VAL A 150 21.08 3.27 5.96
N ASN A 151 22.26 3.14 6.56
CA ASN A 151 22.98 4.27 7.14
C ASN A 151 24.03 4.79 6.15
N LEU A 152 23.75 5.97 5.58
CA LEU A 152 24.65 6.72 4.69
C LEU A 152 25.33 7.89 5.44
N SER A 153 25.06 8.04 6.73
CA SER A 153 25.65 9.08 7.57
C SER A 153 26.92 8.60 8.25
N ASN A 154 27.69 9.53 8.82
CA ASN A 154 28.79 9.21 9.73
C ASN A 154 28.32 8.90 11.17
N TYR A 155 27.02 9.03 11.45
CA TYR A 155 26.45 8.78 12.77
C TYR A 155 26.38 7.29 13.09
N THR A 156 26.85 6.91 14.27
CA THR A 156 26.80 5.52 14.73
C THR A 156 25.56 5.28 15.59
N LEU A 157 24.59 4.56 15.04
CA LEU A 157 23.34 4.25 15.74
C LEU A 157 23.57 3.34 16.95
N SER A 158 22.94 3.69 18.08
CA SER A 158 22.87 2.81 19.26
C SER A 158 22.03 1.56 18.98
N PRO A 159 22.16 0.49 19.80
CA PRO A 159 21.30 -0.69 19.69
C PRO A 159 19.80 -0.36 19.76
N GLU A 160 19.41 0.58 20.62
CA GLU A 160 18.04 1.04 20.81
C GLU A 160 17.54 1.83 19.61
N GLU A 161 18.37 2.71 19.05
CA GLU A 161 18.05 3.46 17.83
C GLU A 161 17.84 2.51 16.64
N LYS A 162 18.73 1.51 16.49
CA LYS A 162 18.56 0.44 15.48
C LYS A 162 17.26 -0.34 15.72
N SER A 163 16.94 -0.69 16.97
CA SER A 163 15.70 -1.39 17.31
C SER A 163 14.48 -0.61 16.84
N VAL A 164 14.40 0.68 17.19
CA VAL A 164 13.28 1.56 16.82
C VAL A 164 13.17 1.69 15.30
N LEU A 165 14.26 2.04 14.61
CA LEU A 165 14.26 2.26 13.16
C LEU A 165 13.92 0.97 12.41
N SER A 166 14.29 -0.20 12.95
CA SER A 166 13.98 -1.49 12.34
C SER A 166 12.49 -1.82 12.32
N ARG A 167 11.67 -1.16 13.16
CA ARG A 167 10.20 -1.29 13.16
C ARG A 167 9.55 -0.59 11.97
N GLY A 168 10.28 0.28 11.27
CA GLY A 168 9.82 1.04 10.10
C GLY A 168 9.11 2.35 10.47
N LEU A 169 9.03 3.28 9.51
CA LEU A 169 8.44 4.61 9.72
C LEU A 169 6.91 4.59 9.89
N SER A 170 6.25 3.49 9.53
CA SER A 170 4.81 3.29 9.75
C SER A 170 4.48 2.71 11.13
N PHE A 171 5.49 2.45 11.97
CA PHE A 171 5.27 2.00 13.34
C PHE A 171 4.72 3.15 14.18
N CYS A 172 3.57 2.93 14.83
CA CYS A 172 2.95 3.91 15.72
C CYS A 172 3.31 3.60 17.19
N PRO A 173 4.10 4.46 17.87
CA PRO A 173 4.29 4.36 19.31
C PRO A 173 2.96 4.49 20.05
N ALA A 174 2.77 3.71 21.11
CA ALA A 174 1.63 3.86 22.00
C ALA A 174 1.77 5.17 22.79
N THR A 175 0.97 6.16 22.42
CA THR A 175 0.91 7.46 23.10
C THR A 175 -0.32 7.53 23.99
N PRO A 176 -0.29 8.33 25.08
CA PRO A 176 -1.50 8.65 25.84
C PRO A 176 -2.59 9.20 24.91
N THR A 177 -3.85 8.86 25.18
CA THR A 177 -4.99 9.38 24.43
C THR A 177 -5.06 10.89 24.58
N ASN A 178 -5.08 11.62 23.46
CA ASN A 178 -5.37 13.05 23.47
C ASN A 178 -6.87 13.24 23.71
N MET A 179 -7.23 13.70 24.90
CA MET A 179 -8.64 13.87 25.29
C MET A 179 -9.39 14.88 24.44
N ILE A 180 -8.71 15.93 23.95
CA ILE A 180 -9.32 16.94 23.06
C ILE A 180 -9.70 16.29 21.74
N GLN A 181 -8.75 15.55 21.13
CA GLN A 181 -9.00 14.84 19.88
C GLN A 181 -10.09 13.79 20.05
N PHE A 182 -10.04 13.02 21.14
CA PHE A 182 -11.05 12.00 21.44
C PHE A 182 -12.46 12.59 21.56
N CYS A 183 -12.63 13.69 22.31
CA CYS A 183 -13.92 14.38 22.39
C CYS A 183 -14.38 14.88 21.02
N GLY A 184 -13.47 15.45 20.21
CA GLY A 184 -13.78 15.86 18.84
C GLY A 184 -14.23 14.69 17.96
N ASP A 185 -13.58 13.53 18.08
CA ASP A 185 -13.92 12.31 17.34
C ASP A 185 -15.30 11.76 17.76
N LEU A 186 -15.64 11.82 19.05
CA LEU A 186 -16.96 11.48 19.57
C LEU A 186 -18.04 12.40 19.00
N GLU A 187 -17.86 13.71 19.03
CA GLU A 187 -18.83 14.64 18.47
C GLU A 187 -18.99 14.46 16.96
N ALA A 188 -17.89 14.19 16.24
CA ALA A 188 -17.96 13.84 14.83
C ALA A 188 -18.74 12.52 14.58
N TYR A 189 -18.63 11.54 15.49
CA TYR A 189 -19.39 10.29 15.45
C TYR A 189 -20.88 10.51 15.74
N PHE A 190 -21.21 11.22 16.80
CA PHE A 190 -22.59 11.53 17.16
C PHE A 190 -23.28 12.35 16.08
N ARG A 191 -22.58 13.31 15.47
CA ARG A 191 -23.08 14.02 14.29
C ARG A 191 -23.43 13.07 13.15
N ARG A 192 -22.61 12.05 12.87
CA ARG A 192 -22.93 11.04 11.83
C ARG A 192 -24.18 10.24 12.17
N LEU A 193 -24.39 9.89 13.44
CA LEU A 193 -25.61 9.20 13.89
C LEU A 193 -26.83 10.10 13.71
N ARG A 194 -26.77 11.35 14.17
CA ARG A 194 -27.85 12.34 14.01
C ARG A 194 -28.20 12.57 12.54
N LEU A 195 -27.21 12.72 11.67
CA LEU A 195 -27.44 12.87 10.23
C LEU A 195 -28.13 11.65 9.64
N LYS A 196 -27.72 10.44 10.04
CA LYS A 196 -28.31 9.19 9.53
C LYS A 196 -29.78 9.05 9.96
N GLU A 197 -30.10 9.41 11.19
CA GLU A 197 -31.48 9.44 11.69
C GLU A 197 -32.31 10.51 10.98
N TYR A 198 -31.78 11.74 10.85
CA TYR A 198 -32.50 12.86 10.25
C TYR A 198 -32.89 12.60 8.79
N PHE A 199 -32.02 11.95 8.02
CA PHE A 199 -32.27 11.64 6.61
C PHE A 199 -32.90 10.26 6.37
N GLN A 200 -33.29 9.53 7.41
CA GLN A 200 -33.86 8.18 7.30
C GLN A 200 -35.12 8.15 6.41
N ASP A 201 -35.99 9.16 6.51
CA ASP A 201 -37.25 9.23 5.75
C ASP A 201 -37.06 9.66 4.27
N ASN A 202 -35.91 10.24 3.93
CA ASN A 202 -35.60 10.65 2.55
C ASN A 202 -35.02 9.50 1.70
N THR A 203 -34.87 8.31 2.28
CA THR A 203 -34.24 7.17 1.60
C THR A 203 -35.20 6.41 0.67
N GLU A 204 -36.51 6.62 0.76
CA GLU A 204 -37.51 5.86 -0.03
C GLU A 204 -37.79 6.41 -1.44
N GLN A 205 -37.30 7.60 -1.81
CA GLN A 205 -37.46 8.15 -3.16
C GLN A 205 -36.20 8.14 -4.03
N CYS A 206 -35.09 7.59 -3.56
CA CYS A 206 -33.91 7.43 -4.42
C CYS A 206 -34.00 6.11 -5.17
N THR A 207 -34.60 6.14 -6.37
CA THR A 207 -34.37 5.08 -7.36
C THR A 207 -32.87 4.83 -7.46
N ASP A 208 -32.49 3.56 -7.48
CA ASP A 208 -31.14 3.00 -7.44
C ASP A 208 -30.35 3.32 -8.73
N THR A 209 -30.31 4.59 -9.13
CA THR A 209 -29.20 5.11 -9.93
C THR A 209 -28.05 5.26 -8.97
N ARG A 210 -27.28 4.17 -8.81
CA ARG A 210 -25.91 4.23 -8.30
C ARG A 210 -25.13 5.15 -9.23
N VAL A 211 -25.20 6.45 -8.99
CA VAL A 211 -24.24 7.40 -9.53
C VAL A 211 -22.89 6.90 -9.00
N PRO A 212 -21.96 6.51 -9.89
CA PRO A 212 -20.65 6.06 -9.45
C PRO A 212 -20.06 7.10 -8.51
N SER A 213 -19.32 6.67 -7.48
CA SER A 213 -18.68 7.50 -6.46
C SER A 213 -17.63 8.50 -6.99
N HIS A 214 -17.68 8.79 -8.29
CA HIS A 214 -16.71 9.49 -9.11
C HIS A 214 -17.18 10.90 -9.51
N GLN A 215 -18.41 11.30 -9.16
CA GLN A 215 -18.99 12.64 -9.48
C GLN A 215 -19.32 13.48 -8.25
N GLN A 216 -19.04 13.02 -7.04
CA GLN A 216 -19.21 13.86 -5.86
C GLN A 216 -18.02 14.82 -5.77
N HIS A 217 -18.21 16.05 -6.25
CA HIS A 217 -17.42 17.18 -5.77
C HIS A 217 -17.34 17.07 -4.25
N LYS A 218 -16.11 17.07 -3.70
CA LYS A 218 -15.91 17.20 -2.25
C LYS A 218 -16.34 18.61 -1.84
N LYS A 219 -17.65 18.88 -1.85
CA LYS A 219 -18.23 20.04 -1.17
C LYS A 219 -17.69 20.02 0.24
N LYS A 220 -17.34 21.20 0.78
CA LYS A 220 -16.98 21.32 2.20
C LYS A 220 -18.01 20.53 3.00
N ASN A 221 -17.53 19.55 3.76
CA ASN A 221 -18.39 18.72 4.58
C ASN A 221 -19.22 19.68 5.45
N SER A 222 -20.53 19.68 5.27
CA SER A 222 -21.42 20.51 6.06
C SER A 222 -21.11 20.31 7.55
N THR A 223 -20.88 21.40 8.25
CA THR A 223 -20.71 21.43 9.72
C THR A 223 -22.06 21.41 10.43
N TRP A 224 -23.16 21.53 9.69
CA TRP A 224 -24.49 21.45 10.23
C TRP A 224 -24.73 20.09 10.89
N THR A 225 -25.41 20.16 12.03
CA THR A 225 -25.78 19.00 12.84
C THR A 225 -27.26 19.14 13.16
N PRO A 226 -28.08 18.09 12.96
CA PRO A 226 -29.49 18.12 13.35
C PRO A 226 -29.65 18.50 14.84
N PRO A 227 -30.68 19.28 15.20
CA PRO A 227 -30.90 19.69 16.58
C PRO A 227 -31.16 18.49 17.49
N GLU A 228 -30.80 18.64 18.77
CA GLU A 228 -31.13 17.67 19.82
C GLU A 228 -32.63 17.69 20.14
N GLY A 229 -33.17 16.60 20.69
CA GLY A 229 -34.59 16.47 21.05
C GLY A 229 -35.50 16.03 19.90
N ARG A 230 -34.95 15.69 18.73
CA ARG A 230 -35.72 15.11 17.62
C ARG A 230 -36.07 13.63 17.88
N ASN A 231 -35.16 12.90 18.53
CA ASN A 231 -35.29 11.48 18.79
C ASN A 231 -34.70 11.14 20.15
N ASP A 232 -35.58 11.05 21.15
CA ASP A 232 -35.21 10.80 22.54
C ASP A 232 -34.41 9.51 22.74
N SER A 233 -34.69 8.47 21.93
CA SER A 233 -33.98 7.20 22.00
C SER A 233 -32.53 7.33 21.51
N LEU A 234 -32.33 8.08 20.42
CA LEU A 234 -30.99 8.37 19.90
C LEU A 234 -30.21 9.29 20.86
N ASP A 235 -30.88 10.30 21.42
CA ASP A 235 -30.26 11.21 22.39
C ASP A 235 -29.83 10.48 23.65
N LEU A 236 -30.68 9.60 24.18
CA LEU A 236 -30.34 8.74 25.31
C LEU A 236 -29.16 7.81 24.99
N TYR A 237 -29.13 7.24 23.78
CA TYR A 237 -28.01 6.40 23.33
C TYR A 237 -26.70 7.20 23.27
N ILE A 238 -26.71 8.37 22.64
CA ILE A 238 -25.55 9.26 22.51
C ILE A 238 -25.02 9.62 23.90
N GLU A 239 -25.89 10.02 24.82
CA GLU A 239 -25.50 10.40 26.17
C GLU A 239 -24.92 9.21 26.96
N CYS A 240 -25.58 8.05 26.90
CA CYS A 240 -25.07 6.82 27.51
C CYS A 240 -23.70 6.42 26.94
N PHE A 241 -23.55 6.48 25.61
CA PHE A 241 -22.31 6.14 24.92
C PHE A 241 -21.19 7.12 25.28
N ARG A 242 -21.49 8.43 25.29
CA ARG A 242 -20.53 9.49 25.67
C ARG A 242 -19.98 9.23 27.06
N ARG A 243 -20.86 9.05 28.06
CA ARG A 243 -20.46 8.76 29.44
C ARG A 243 -19.63 7.48 29.55
N ARG A 244 -20.07 6.41 28.89
CA ARG A 244 -19.36 5.13 28.91
C ARG A 244 -17.98 5.23 28.26
N ALA A 245 -17.88 5.84 27.08
CA ALA A 245 -16.64 5.96 26.35
C ALA A 245 -15.64 6.86 27.10
N GLN A 246 -16.09 7.94 27.73
CA GLN A 246 -15.25 8.79 28.58
C GLN A 246 -14.75 8.03 29.82
N ALA A 247 -15.63 7.30 30.52
CA ALA A 247 -15.25 6.50 31.68
C ALA A 247 -14.25 5.38 31.31
N GLU A 248 -14.53 4.62 30.25
CA GLU A 248 -13.65 3.55 29.77
C GLU A 248 -12.28 4.08 29.35
N ILE A 249 -12.18 5.24 28.69
CA ILE A 249 -10.89 5.81 28.31
C ILE A 249 -10.08 6.26 29.52
N VAL A 250 -10.70 6.90 30.51
CA VAL A 250 -10.00 7.29 31.75
C VAL A 250 -9.48 6.05 32.47
N GLU A 251 -10.29 4.99 32.57
CA GLU A 251 -9.85 3.72 33.15
C GLU A 251 -8.72 3.04 32.36
N GLN A 252 -8.80 3.08 31.01
CA GLN A 252 -7.80 2.46 30.14
C GLN A 252 -6.51 3.27 30.03
N GLN A 253 -6.54 4.59 30.20
CA GLN A 253 -5.34 5.44 30.18
C GLN A 253 -4.27 4.96 31.16
N HIS A 254 -4.67 4.45 32.32
CA HIS A 254 -3.77 3.92 33.33
C HIS A 254 -3.28 2.48 33.07
N ARG A 255 -3.88 1.78 32.09
CA ARG A 255 -3.65 0.34 31.82
C ARG A 255 -3.00 0.06 30.47
N LEU A 256 -2.82 1.06 29.61
CA LEU A 256 -2.24 0.85 28.28
C LEU A 256 -0.76 0.48 28.37
N PRO A 257 -0.36 -0.74 27.96
CA PRO A 257 1.04 -1.12 27.97
C PRO A 257 1.79 -0.31 26.91
N HIS A 258 2.95 0.23 27.29
CA HIS A 258 3.85 0.84 26.32
C HIS A 258 4.37 -0.23 25.35
N ASN A 259 4.24 0.02 24.04
CA ASN A 259 4.79 -0.86 23.00
C ASN A 259 6.28 -0.60 22.70
N LEU A 260 6.91 0.27 23.49
CA LEU A 260 8.33 0.63 23.45
C LEU A 260 8.90 0.68 24.86
N SER A 261 10.14 0.21 25.02
CA SER A 261 10.89 0.40 26.26
C SER A 261 11.18 1.89 26.52
N ARG A 262 11.57 2.22 27.76
CA ARG A 262 12.01 3.59 28.10
C ARG A 262 13.22 4.02 27.26
N ALA A 263 14.15 3.09 27.03
CA ALA A 263 15.36 3.35 26.24
C ALA A 263 15.03 3.61 24.76
N GLU A 264 14.10 2.84 24.16
CA GLU A 264 13.63 3.08 22.78
C GLU A 264 12.87 4.41 22.65
N ARG A 265 12.09 4.81 23.66
CA ARG A 265 11.43 6.14 23.67
C ARG A 265 12.45 7.27 23.72
N ASN A 266 13.48 7.14 24.54
CA ASN A 266 14.59 8.09 24.58
C ASN A 266 15.34 8.11 23.24
N ALA A 267 15.52 6.95 22.60
CA ALA A 267 16.14 6.84 21.28
C ALA A 267 15.33 7.59 20.20
N ILE A 268 14.00 7.51 20.20
CA ILE A 268 13.15 8.32 19.31
C ILE A 268 13.40 9.81 19.53
N HIS A 269 13.48 10.25 20.79
CA HIS A 269 13.71 11.65 21.12
C HIS A 269 15.10 12.12 20.69
N SER A 270 16.13 11.29 20.91
CA SER A 270 17.50 11.50 20.46
C SER A 270 17.55 11.68 18.94
N LEU A 271 17.04 10.70 18.19
CA LEU A 271 17.01 10.70 16.72
C LEU A 271 16.24 11.89 16.15
N ARG A 272 15.11 12.27 16.76
CA ARG A 272 14.29 13.40 16.32
C ARG A 272 15.02 14.75 16.45
N ASN A 273 15.76 14.92 17.55
CA ASN A 273 16.41 16.18 17.89
C ASN A 273 17.87 16.25 17.42
N HIS A 274 18.40 15.18 16.84
CA HIS A 274 19.77 15.14 16.39
C HIS A 274 20.00 16.15 15.24
N PRO A 275 20.91 17.13 15.40
CA PRO A 275 21.07 18.22 14.44
C PRO A 275 21.71 17.74 13.13
N ASP A 276 22.65 16.80 13.17
CA ASP A 276 23.48 16.47 12.00
C ASP A 276 22.93 15.37 11.09
N ILE A 277 21.80 14.74 11.43
CA ILE A 277 21.23 13.65 10.63
C ILE A 277 19.84 14.00 10.10
N ILE A 278 19.49 13.34 9.00
CA ILE A 278 18.14 13.30 8.43
C ILE A 278 17.74 11.86 8.22
N ILE A 279 16.51 11.54 8.62
CA ILE A 279 15.91 10.21 8.47
C ILE A 279 14.76 10.33 7.46
N LYS A 280 14.82 9.53 6.40
CA LYS A 280 13.81 9.50 5.32
C LYS A 280 13.52 8.07 4.89
N GLU A 281 12.35 7.84 4.31
CA GLU A 281 12.10 6.60 3.58
C GLU A 281 12.87 6.58 2.26
N ALA A 282 13.30 5.39 1.84
CA ALA A 282 13.88 5.16 0.53
C ALA A 282 12.82 5.29 -0.58
N ASP A 283 13.25 5.76 -1.75
CA ASP A 283 12.39 5.88 -2.95
C ASP A 283 11.73 4.54 -3.36
N LYS A 284 12.44 3.43 -3.10
CA LYS A 284 11.99 2.07 -3.41
C LYS A 284 12.37 1.12 -2.28
N GLY A 285 11.49 0.16 -2.01
CA GLY A 285 11.76 -0.93 -1.07
C GLY A 285 11.47 -0.66 0.40
N GLY A 286 10.92 0.52 0.74
CA GLY A 286 10.42 0.82 2.10
C GLY A 286 11.50 0.85 3.20
N ALA A 287 12.77 0.97 2.82
CA ALA A 287 13.88 1.07 3.75
C ALA A 287 13.91 2.45 4.44
N VAL A 288 14.38 2.49 5.68
CA VAL A 288 14.67 3.70 6.45
C VAL A 288 16.11 4.11 6.18
N VAL A 289 16.31 5.31 5.67
CA VAL A 289 17.62 5.84 5.29
C VAL A 289 18.04 6.95 6.25
N ILE A 290 19.23 6.83 6.82
CA ILE A 290 19.87 7.88 7.62
C ILE A 290 20.96 8.52 6.77
N MET A 291 20.99 9.84 6.70
CA MET A 291 22.01 10.61 5.97
C MET A 291 22.50 11.76 6.82
N ASN A 292 23.72 12.25 6.52
CA ASN A 292 24.16 13.53 7.05
C ASN A 292 23.24 14.63 6.52
N ARG A 293 22.83 15.55 7.39
CA ARG A 293 22.00 16.70 7.04
C ARG A 293 22.68 17.57 5.97
N SER A 294 23.99 17.74 6.09
CA SER A 294 24.79 18.51 5.13
C SER A 294 24.75 17.91 3.72
N ASP A 295 24.87 16.58 3.59
CA ASP A 295 24.83 15.90 2.30
C ASP A 295 23.43 15.95 1.68
N TYR A 296 22.38 15.83 2.51
CA TYR A 296 21.00 16.02 2.06
C TYR A 296 20.74 17.43 1.54
N GLN A 297 21.22 18.45 2.25
CA GLN A 297 21.11 19.85 1.84
C GLN A 297 21.89 20.14 0.56
N LYS A 298 23.11 19.58 0.42
CA LYS A 298 23.91 19.69 -0.80
C LYS A 298 23.19 19.07 -2.00
N GLU A 299 22.60 17.89 -1.84
CA GLU A 299 21.84 17.25 -2.91
C GLU A 299 20.59 18.06 -3.28
N ALA A 300 19.89 18.62 -2.29
CA ALA A 300 18.75 19.52 -2.54
C ALA A 300 19.19 20.77 -3.32
N ALA A 301 20.26 21.43 -2.88
CA ALA A 301 20.81 22.60 -3.55
C ALA A 301 21.28 22.28 -4.97
N ARG A 302 21.95 21.15 -5.19
CA ARG A 302 22.36 20.67 -6.52
C ARG A 302 21.16 20.57 -7.47
N GLN A 303 20.05 19.99 -7.02
CA GLN A 303 18.85 19.86 -7.85
C GLN A 303 18.16 21.22 -8.11
N LEU A 304 18.01 22.04 -7.08
CA LEU A 304 17.35 23.36 -7.18
C LEU A 304 18.19 24.39 -7.96
N SER A 305 19.51 24.19 -8.05
CA SER A 305 20.41 25.04 -8.83
C SER A 305 20.27 24.89 -10.35
N ASN A 306 19.45 23.93 -10.82
CA ASN A 306 19.24 23.72 -12.24
C ASN A 306 18.38 24.84 -12.85
N THR A 307 19.03 25.82 -13.49
CA THR A 307 18.40 27.00 -14.10
C THR A 307 17.56 26.68 -15.35
N LYS A 308 17.68 25.48 -15.92
CA LYS A 308 16.81 25.04 -17.02
C LYS A 308 15.36 24.85 -16.56
N PHE A 309 15.16 24.40 -15.32
CA PHE A 309 13.84 24.03 -14.80
C PHE A 309 13.39 24.90 -13.63
N TYR A 310 14.33 25.52 -12.90
CA TYR A 310 14.03 26.31 -11.70
C TYR A 310 14.55 27.74 -11.84
N ARG A 311 13.81 28.67 -11.25
CA ARG A 311 14.21 30.07 -11.12
C ARG A 311 14.05 30.50 -9.65
N PRO A 312 15.08 31.11 -9.04
CA PRO A 312 14.94 31.68 -7.71
C PRO A 312 13.91 32.82 -7.73
N LEU A 313 13.04 32.85 -6.73
CA LEU A 313 12.10 33.95 -6.52
C LEU A 313 12.64 34.87 -5.41
N PRO A 314 12.46 36.20 -5.54
CA PRO A 314 12.96 37.16 -4.55
C PRO A 314 12.19 37.11 -3.23
N SER A 315 10.93 36.66 -3.26
CA SER A 315 10.04 36.57 -2.11
C SER A 315 9.02 35.44 -2.30
N ASP A 316 8.33 35.09 -1.22
CA ASP A 316 7.18 34.19 -1.27
C ASP A 316 6.06 34.82 -2.12
N PRO A 317 5.64 34.18 -3.23
CA PRO A 317 4.63 34.74 -4.11
C PRO A 317 3.20 34.33 -3.71
N THR A 318 3.00 33.62 -2.59
CA THR A 318 1.70 33.03 -2.23
C THR A 318 0.58 34.08 -2.13
N GLU A 319 0.83 35.25 -1.56
CA GLU A 319 -0.19 36.31 -1.47
C GLU A 319 -0.58 36.86 -2.86
N GLU A 320 0.41 37.06 -3.73
CA GLU A 320 0.20 37.53 -5.11
C GLU A 320 -0.66 36.53 -5.90
N TYR A 321 -0.28 35.25 -5.88
CA TYR A 321 -1.04 34.20 -6.57
C TYR A 321 -2.42 33.99 -5.96
N THR A 322 -2.60 34.20 -4.65
CA THR A 322 -3.92 34.13 -4.00
C THR A 322 -4.86 35.19 -4.59
N LYS A 323 -4.39 36.43 -4.74
CA LYS A 323 -5.17 37.51 -5.39
C LYS A 323 -5.49 37.19 -6.85
N LYS A 324 -4.52 36.63 -7.59
CA LYS A 324 -4.73 36.20 -8.98
C LYS A 324 -5.76 35.07 -9.09
N LEU A 325 -5.70 34.07 -8.21
CA LEU A 325 -6.67 32.98 -8.19
C LEU A 325 -8.07 33.51 -7.88
N GLN A 326 -8.21 34.38 -6.88
CA GLN A 326 -9.50 34.99 -6.55
C GLN A 326 -10.07 35.81 -7.71
N HIS A 327 -9.20 36.51 -8.45
CA HIS A 327 -9.62 37.23 -9.66
C HIS A 327 -10.09 36.26 -10.75
N LEU A 328 -9.31 35.21 -11.04
CA LEU A 328 -9.65 34.16 -12.00
C LEU A 328 -10.99 33.49 -11.67
N LEU A 329 -11.23 33.16 -10.40
CA LEU A 329 -12.48 32.53 -9.97
C LEU A 329 -13.69 33.47 -10.08
N ARG A 330 -13.50 34.79 -9.92
CA ARG A 330 -14.58 35.76 -10.17
C ARG A 330 -14.93 35.89 -11.65
N THR A 331 -13.95 35.69 -12.54
CA THR A 331 -14.17 35.74 -13.99
C THR A 331 -14.79 34.46 -14.56
N LEU A 332 -14.82 33.38 -13.78
CA LEU A 332 -15.36 32.07 -14.16
C LEU A 332 -16.70 31.83 -13.42
N PRO A 333 -17.82 32.40 -13.90
CA PRO A 333 -19.10 32.43 -13.17
C PRO A 333 -19.73 31.06 -12.93
N THR A 334 -19.25 30.02 -13.62
CA THR A 334 -19.68 28.62 -13.46
C THR A 334 -19.05 27.92 -12.25
N LEU A 335 -18.03 28.51 -11.62
CA LEU A 335 -17.35 27.94 -10.46
C LEU A 335 -17.59 28.79 -9.22
N THR A 336 -18.20 28.19 -8.22
CA THR A 336 -18.29 28.83 -6.91
C THR A 336 -16.99 28.58 -6.13
N PRO A 337 -16.48 29.56 -5.34
CA PRO A 337 -15.36 29.33 -4.42
C PRO A 337 -15.61 28.21 -3.39
N GLU A 338 -16.85 27.74 -3.27
CA GLU A 338 -17.26 26.63 -2.42
C GLU A 338 -16.96 25.26 -3.04
N GLU A 339 -16.86 25.18 -4.36
CA GLU A 339 -16.50 23.96 -5.12
C GLU A 339 -14.99 23.71 -5.14
N ILE A 340 -14.19 24.78 -5.06
CA ILE A 340 -12.72 24.71 -4.99
C ILE A 340 -12.31 24.98 -3.55
N ASN A 341 -11.97 23.92 -2.81
CA ASN A 341 -11.58 24.02 -1.40
C ASN A 341 -10.20 24.69 -1.23
N ILE A 342 -10.15 26.02 -1.36
CA ILE A 342 -8.93 26.81 -1.16
C ILE A 342 -8.61 26.86 0.35
N PRO A 343 -7.36 26.56 0.77
CA PRO A 343 -6.93 26.72 2.15
C PRO A 343 -7.11 28.18 2.64
N LEU A 344 -7.53 28.36 3.89
CA LEU A 344 -7.68 29.68 4.49
C LEU A 344 -6.33 30.42 4.60
N GLU A 345 -5.28 29.66 4.93
CA GLU A 345 -3.90 30.14 5.03
C GLU A 345 -3.03 29.28 4.10
N PRO A 346 -2.96 29.61 2.81
CA PRO A 346 -2.14 28.87 1.86
C PRO A 346 -0.65 29.10 2.17
N ARG A 347 0.17 28.09 1.90
CA ARG A 347 1.63 28.15 2.03
C ARG A 347 2.33 27.64 0.76
N PRO A 348 3.61 27.99 0.54
CA PRO A 348 4.41 27.36 -0.50
C PRO A 348 4.52 25.84 -0.34
N GLY A 349 4.68 25.14 -1.46
CA GLY A 349 4.89 23.70 -1.47
C GLY A 349 6.19 23.30 -0.76
N LEU A 350 6.11 22.29 0.11
CA LEU A 350 7.28 21.82 0.86
C LEU A 350 8.14 20.91 -0.02
N PHE A 351 9.36 21.33 -0.32
CA PHE A 351 10.35 20.51 -1.02
C PHE A 351 11.04 19.51 -0.08
N TYR A 352 11.12 18.26 -0.49
CA TYR A 352 11.94 17.24 0.17
C TYR A 352 12.41 16.18 -0.82
N LEU A 353 13.47 15.47 -0.43
CA LEU A 353 14.06 14.37 -1.19
C LEU A 353 13.77 13.00 -0.56
N LEU A 354 13.54 11.99 -1.41
CA LEU A 354 13.54 10.57 -1.06
C LEU A 354 14.79 9.87 -1.65
N PRO A 355 15.67 9.24 -0.85
CA PRO A 355 16.92 8.67 -1.36
C PRO A 355 16.71 7.48 -2.30
N LYS A 356 17.28 7.54 -3.51
CA LYS A 356 17.29 6.43 -4.48
C LYS A 356 18.48 5.50 -4.21
N ILE A 357 18.44 4.76 -3.11
CA ILE A 357 19.51 3.83 -2.68
C ILE A 357 19.84 2.70 -3.67
N HIS A 358 19.04 2.54 -4.72
CA HIS A 358 19.23 1.57 -5.80
C HIS A 358 19.99 2.17 -7.00
N LYS A 359 20.40 3.45 -6.94
CA LYS A 359 21.17 4.13 -7.98
C LYS A 359 22.55 4.53 -7.45
N PRO A 360 23.61 4.53 -8.29
CA PRO A 360 24.94 5.01 -7.90
C PRO A 360 24.87 6.44 -7.34
N GLY A 361 25.58 6.69 -6.24
CA GLY A 361 25.59 7.98 -5.56
C GLY A 361 24.32 8.31 -4.76
N ASN A 362 23.34 7.40 -4.69
CA ASN A 362 22.10 7.53 -3.92
C ASN A 362 21.35 8.87 -4.11
N PRO A 363 21.14 9.35 -5.35
CA PRO A 363 20.53 10.66 -5.59
C PRO A 363 19.13 10.75 -4.99
N GLY A 364 18.73 11.95 -4.58
CA GLY A 364 17.37 12.19 -4.06
C GLY A 364 16.33 12.22 -5.19
N ARG A 365 15.13 11.66 -4.96
CA ARG A 365 13.95 12.02 -5.75
C ARG A 365 13.37 13.33 -5.20
N PRO A 366 13.30 14.41 -5.98
CA PRO A 366 12.62 15.63 -5.56
C PRO A 366 11.12 15.39 -5.48
N ILE A 367 10.52 15.80 -4.37
CA ILE A 367 9.09 15.82 -4.13
C ILE A 367 8.70 17.19 -3.60
N ILE A 368 7.58 17.72 -4.10
CA ILE A 368 6.94 18.92 -3.58
C ILE A 368 5.60 18.50 -2.98
N SER A 369 5.41 18.73 -1.69
CA SER A 369 4.12 18.47 -1.04
C SER A 369 3.11 19.53 -1.44
N GLY A 370 1.99 19.10 -2.04
CA GLY A 370 0.84 19.96 -2.36
C GLY A 370 -0.06 20.27 -1.16
N ILE A 371 0.18 19.68 0.02
CA ILE A 371 -0.70 19.80 1.19
C ILE A 371 -0.59 21.20 1.81
N GLY A 372 -1.73 21.89 1.89
CA GLY A 372 -1.86 23.27 2.35
C GLY A 372 -1.41 24.31 1.32
N THR A 373 -1.16 23.91 0.07
CA THR A 373 -0.79 24.86 -0.99
C THR A 373 -2.02 25.53 -1.59
N LEU A 374 -1.82 26.71 -2.19
CA LEU A 374 -2.90 27.46 -2.86
C LEU A 374 -3.66 26.62 -3.89
N THR A 375 -2.96 25.74 -4.60
CA THR A 375 -3.51 24.91 -5.68
C THR A 375 -3.97 23.53 -5.22
N GLU A 376 -4.00 23.22 -3.92
CA GLU A 376 -4.44 21.91 -3.41
C GLU A 376 -5.89 21.62 -3.80
N GLY A 377 -6.81 22.55 -3.48
CA GLY A 377 -8.22 22.43 -3.83
C GLY A 377 -8.45 22.44 -5.34
N LEU A 378 -7.70 23.27 -6.07
CA LEU A 378 -7.78 23.38 -7.52
C LEU A 378 -7.33 22.08 -8.20
N SER A 379 -6.21 21.51 -7.79
CA SER A 379 -5.72 20.21 -8.26
C SER A 379 -6.74 19.11 -8.01
N GLY A 380 -7.39 19.11 -6.85
CA GLY A 380 -8.44 18.15 -6.52
C GLY A 380 -9.70 18.31 -7.40
N TYR A 381 -10.09 19.55 -7.68
CA TYR A 381 -11.18 19.84 -8.61
C TYR A 381 -10.83 19.36 -10.03
N MET A 382 -9.65 19.71 -10.54
CA MET A 382 -9.18 19.30 -11.87
C MET A 382 -9.07 17.78 -12.02
N ASP A 383 -8.57 17.07 -11.00
CA ASP A 383 -8.56 15.61 -10.99
C ASP A 383 -9.99 15.04 -11.12
N SER A 384 -10.96 15.60 -10.38
CA SER A 384 -12.35 15.15 -10.48
C SER A 384 -12.97 15.41 -11.86
N LEU A 385 -12.64 16.56 -12.47
CA LEU A 385 -13.14 16.96 -13.78
C LEU A 385 -12.55 16.10 -14.90
N LEU A 386 -11.24 15.82 -14.86
CA LEU A 386 -10.52 15.10 -15.92
C LEU A 386 -10.66 13.58 -15.82
N ARG A 387 -10.97 13.05 -14.63
CA ARG A 387 -11.02 11.60 -14.35
C ARG A 387 -11.92 10.80 -15.29
N PRO A 388 -13.18 11.20 -15.61
CA PRO A 388 -14.01 10.44 -16.54
C PRO A 388 -13.32 10.22 -17.88
N TYR A 389 -12.69 11.27 -18.43
CA TYR A 389 -12.01 11.23 -19.71
C TYR A 389 -10.69 10.46 -19.66
N ALA A 390 -9.89 10.63 -18.60
CA ALA A 390 -8.65 9.89 -18.42
C ALA A 390 -8.91 8.37 -18.34
N THR A 391 -9.98 7.97 -17.65
CA THR A 391 -10.35 6.56 -17.48
C THR A 391 -11.01 5.93 -18.70
N SER A 392 -11.53 6.73 -19.64
CA SER A 392 -12.09 6.23 -20.91
C SER A 392 -11.03 5.99 -21.99
N THR A 393 -9.77 6.39 -21.77
CA THR A 393 -8.72 6.19 -22.76
C THR A 393 -8.38 4.70 -22.96
N PRO A 394 -8.09 4.24 -24.20
CA PRO A 394 -7.73 2.84 -24.45
C PRO A 394 -6.47 2.39 -23.70
N SER A 395 -5.54 3.32 -23.44
CA SER A 395 -4.30 3.10 -22.71
C SER A 395 -4.46 3.07 -21.19
N TYR A 396 -5.65 3.38 -20.65
CA TYR A 396 -5.87 3.44 -19.21
C TYR A 396 -5.59 2.08 -18.54
N LEU A 397 -4.79 2.10 -17.48
CA LEU A 397 -4.54 0.96 -16.60
C LEU A 397 -4.91 1.35 -15.18
N ARG A 398 -5.85 0.63 -14.57
CA ARG A 398 -6.32 0.98 -13.22
C ARG A 398 -5.29 0.65 -12.15
N ASP A 399 -4.73 -0.56 -12.21
CA ASP A 399 -3.80 -1.09 -11.21
C ASP A 399 -3.04 -2.31 -11.76
N THR A 400 -2.10 -2.85 -10.98
CA THR A 400 -1.31 -4.04 -11.35
C THR A 400 -2.19 -5.26 -11.64
N THR A 401 -3.31 -5.43 -10.94
CA THR A 401 -4.22 -6.56 -11.16
C THR A 401 -4.95 -6.40 -12.49
N ASP A 402 -5.39 -5.18 -12.81
CA ASP A 402 -5.99 -4.86 -14.11
C ASP A 402 -5.03 -5.12 -15.27
N PHE A 403 -3.77 -4.69 -15.13
CA PHE A 403 -2.72 -4.98 -16.11
C PHE A 403 -2.52 -6.49 -16.32
N LEU A 404 -2.42 -7.28 -15.24
CA LEU A 404 -2.26 -8.73 -15.35
C LEU A 404 -3.47 -9.41 -16.02
N ARG A 405 -4.68 -8.93 -15.76
CA ARG A 405 -5.89 -9.43 -16.44
C ARG A 405 -5.87 -9.11 -17.94
N LYS A 406 -5.52 -7.86 -18.31
CA LYS A 406 -5.37 -7.47 -19.72
C LYS A 406 -4.30 -8.32 -20.42
N LEU A 407 -3.18 -8.57 -19.75
CA LEU A 407 -2.10 -9.41 -20.28
C LEU A 407 -2.54 -10.87 -20.50
N GLN A 408 -3.41 -11.41 -19.65
CA GLN A 408 -3.99 -12.75 -19.84
C GLN A 408 -4.99 -12.82 -21.00
N CYS A 409 -5.58 -11.69 -21.40
CA CYS A 409 -6.46 -11.60 -22.56
C CYS A 409 -5.68 -11.46 -23.87
N ILE A 410 -4.42 -11.04 -23.82
CA ILE A 410 -3.51 -11.07 -24.97
C ILE A 410 -3.14 -12.55 -25.14
N GLY A 411 -3.70 -13.19 -26.17
CA GLY A 411 -3.44 -14.59 -26.49
C GLY A 411 -1.99 -14.84 -26.92
N ASP A 412 -1.75 -15.96 -27.59
CA ASP A 412 -0.42 -16.28 -28.09
C ASP A 412 0.06 -15.20 -29.07
N LEU A 413 1.26 -14.68 -28.81
CA LEU A 413 1.89 -13.69 -29.69
C LEU A 413 2.33 -14.39 -30.98
N PRO A 414 2.28 -13.70 -32.14
CA PRO A 414 2.78 -14.25 -33.40
C PRO A 414 4.23 -14.75 -33.30
N GLU A 415 4.57 -15.76 -34.10
CA GLU A 415 5.96 -16.20 -34.22
C GLU A 415 6.85 -15.03 -34.66
N ASN A 416 8.09 -14.99 -34.12
CA ASN A 416 9.06 -13.92 -34.33
C ASN A 416 8.70 -12.55 -33.70
N THR A 417 7.78 -12.52 -32.72
CA THR A 417 7.53 -11.31 -31.93
C THR A 417 8.73 -10.94 -31.07
N ILE A 418 9.16 -9.67 -31.14
CA ILE A 418 10.19 -9.09 -30.27
C ILE A 418 9.50 -8.30 -29.17
N LEU A 419 9.83 -8.60 -27.91
CA LEU A 419 9.39 -7.82 -26.77
C LEU A 419 10.40 -6.70 -26.49
N ALA A 420 9.92 -5.47 -26.47
CA ALA A 420 10.70 -4.30 -26.08
C ALA A 420 10.13 -3.69 -24.79
N THR A 421 11.02 -3.19 -23.94
CA THR A 421 10.65 -2.37 -22.79
C THR A 421 11.21 -0.98 -22.98
N MET A 422 10.41 0.03 -22.64
CA MET A 422 10.79 1.44 -22.72
C MET A 422 10.50 2.09 -21.38
N ASP A 423 11.40 2.97 -20.93
CA ASP A 423 11.21 3.79 -19.73
C ASP A 423 11.45 5.25 -20.12
N VAL A 424 10.59 6.15 -19.62
CA VAL A 424 10.71 7.58 -19.90
C VAL A 424 11.47 8.24 -18.76
N GLU A 425 12.60 8.87 -19.08
CA GLU A 425 13.39 9.57 -18.09
C GLU A 425 12.72 10.89 -17.68
N ALA A 426 12.53 11.06 -16.37
CA ALA A 426 12.04 12.30 -15.76
C ALA A 426 10.75 12.85 -16.41
N LEU A 427 9.77 11.95 -16.66
CA LEU A 427 8.51 12.26 -17.34
C LEU A 427 7.90 13.60 -16.91
N TYR A 428 7.61 13.78 -15.61
CA TYR A 428 6.91 14.97 -15.11
C TYR A 428 7.61 16.30 -15.41
N THR A 429 8.95 16.35 -15.39
CA THR A 429 9.70 17.58 -15.66
C THR A 429 9.87 17.86 -17.16
N ASN A 430 9.56 16.87 -18.00
CA ASN A 430 9.73 16.94 -19.45
C ASN A 430 8.38 17.05 -20.21
N ILE A 431 7.24 17.17 -19.50
CA ILE A 431 5.94 17.43 -20.14
C ILE A 431 5.88 18.91 -20.55
N PRO A 432 5.79 19.25 -21.85
CA PRO A 432 5.61 20.63 -22.28
C PRO A 432 4.26 21.15 -21.80
N HIS A 433 4.25 22.26 -21.06
CA HIS A 433 3.01 22.80 -20.47
C HIS A 433 1.97 23.17 -21.54
N THR A 434 2.40 23.73 -22.67
CA THR A 434 1.52 24.09 -23.79
C THR A 434 0.79 22.88 -24.35
N ASP A 435 1.51 21.78 -24.53
CA ASP A 435 0.98 20.55 -25.12
C ASP A 435 0.05 19.85 -24.13
N GLY A 436 0.39 19.89 -22.84
CA GLY A 436 -0.48 19.40 -21.76
C GLY A 436 -1.82 20.14 -21.70
N ILE A 437 -1.80 21.48 -21.77
CA ILE A 437 -3.02 22.30 -21.79
C ILE A 437 -3.82 22.04 -23.07
N GLN A 438 -3.15 21.89 -24.22
CA GLN A 438 -3.83 21.58 -25.47
C GLN A 438 -4.47 20.18 -25.45
N ALA A 439 -3.80 19.20 -24.83
CA ALA A 439 -4.37 17.87 -24.64
C ALA A 439 -5.64 17.92 -23.79
N VAL A 440 -5.70 18.75 -22.75
CA VAL A 440 -6.92 18.98 -21.95
C VAL A 440 -8.05 19.52 -22.84
N ARG A 441 -7.78 20.54 -23.66
CA ARG A 441 -8.77 21.10 -24.59
C ARG A 441 -9.32 20.04 -25.55
N ASN A 442 -8.44 19.22 -26.13
CA ASN A 442 -8.83 18.20 -27.10
C ASN A 442 -9.59 17.02 -26.47
N THR A 443 -9.50 16.84 -25.15
CA THR A 443 -10.05 15.67 -24.44
C THR A 443 -11.50 15.91 -23.99
N ILE A 444 -11.84 17.16 -23.64
CA ILE A 444 -13.17 17.51 -23.12
C ILE A 444 -14.07 17.94 -24.30
N PRO A 445 -15.21 17.25 -24.57
CA PRO A 445 -16.05 17.57 -25.73
C PRO A 445 -16.83 18.89 -25.63
N ASP A 446 -17.13 19.35 -24.41
CA ASP A 446 -17.83 20.61 -24.18
C ASP A 446 -16.84 21.76 -24.19
N ASP A 447 -16.94 22.64 -25.19
CA ASP A 447 -15.97 23.74 -25.41
C ASP A 447 -15.86 24.68 -24.20
N ALA A 448 -16.96 24.97 -23.51
CA ALA A 448 -16.97 25.84 -22.34
C ALA A 448 -16.20 25.20 -21.16
N THR A 449 -16.44 23.92 -20.90
CA THR A 449 -15.74 23.15 -19.87
C THR A 449 -14.28 22.90 -20.24
N ALA A 450 -13.98 22.67 -21.52
CA ALA A 450 -12.64 22.49 -22.05
C ALA A 450 -11.80 23.76 -21.86
N GLN A 451 -12.38 24.92 -22.18
CA GLN A 451 -11.73 26.21 -22.01
C GLN A 451 -11.54 26.55 -20.53
N LEU A 452 -12.55 26.31 -19.70
CA LEU A 452 -12.45 26.44 -18.24
C LEU A 452 -11.30 25.61 -17.68
N ALA A 453 -11.26 24.31 -18.00
CA ALA A 453 -10.23 23.39 -17.56
C ALA A 453 -8.83 23.85 -18.01
N ALA A 454 -8.71 24.33 -19.25
CA ALA A 454 -7.46 24.82 -19.79
C ALA A 454 -6.96 26.09 -19.08
N GLU A 455 -7.86 27.03 -18.76
CA GLU A 455 -7.53 28.25 -18.00
C GLU A 455 -7.10 27.92 -16.57
N LEU A 456 -7.79 26.97 -15.92
CA LEU A 456 -7.42 26.48 -14.60
C LEU A 456 -6.09 25.71 -14.58
N CYS A 457 -5.76 24.97 -15.63
CA CYS A 457 -4.46 24.30 -15.77
C CYS A 457 -3.32 25.27 -16.12
N ALA A 458 -3.63 26.40 -16.75
CA ALA A 458 -2.64 27.43 -17.10
C ALA A 458 -2.25 28.31 -15.90
N PHE A 459 -3.16 28.46 -14.94
CA PHE A 459 -2.91 29.05 -13.63
C PHE A 459 -2.02 28.15 -12.76
#